data_AF-D0EZ83-F1
#
_entry.id   AF-D0EZ83-F1
#
_cell.length_a   1.000
_cell.length_b   1.000
_cell.length_c   1.000
_cell.angle_alpha   90.00
_cell.angle_beta   90.00
_cell.angle_gamma   90.00
#
_symmetry.space_group_name_H-M   'P 1'
#
loop_
_entity.id
_entity.type
_entity.pdbx_description
1 polymer ?
#
loop_
_entity_poly.entity_id
_entity_poly.type
_entity_poly.pdbx_seq_one_letter_code
_entity_poly.pdbx_strand_id
1 'polypeptide(L)' 'YKTGDLGRWMPDGNIEFLGRIDNQIKIRGFRVEIGEIGNQLLQLEGIKEAAVI' A
#
# COMPACT_ATOMS: atom_id res chain seq x y z
N TYR A 1 15.92 7.62 -0.41
CA TYR A 1 14.59 7.38 -1.00
C TYR A 1 14.12 6.00 -0.56
N LYS A 2 12.94 5.87 0.05
CA LYS A 2 12.38 4.59 0.53
C LYS A 2 11.17 4.25 -0.34
N THR A 3 11.31 3.26 -1.22
CA THR A 3 10.33 3.01 -2.30
C THR A 3 9.04 2.34 -1.82
N GLY A 4 9.11 1.62 -0.70
CA GLY A 4 8.02 0.75 -0.22
C GLY A 4 7.84 -0.53 -1.04
N ASP A 5 8.78 -0.83 -1.94
CA ASP A 5 8.81 -2.08 -2.70
C ASP A 5 9.64 -3.14 -1.95
N LEU A 6 9.11 -4.35 -1.86
CA LEU A 6 9.81 -5.51 -1.34
C LEU A 6 10.49 -6.23 -2.50
N GLY A 7 11.76 -6.56 -2.33
CA GLY A 7 12.50 -7.35 -3.30
C GLY A 7 13.59 -8.19 -2.66
N ARG A 8 14.10 -9.15 -3.43
CA ARG A 8 15.18 -10.05 -3.01
C ARG A 8 16.27 -10.09 -4.08
N TRP A 9 17.52 -10.07 -3.61
CA TRP A 9 18.68 -10.27 -4.47
C TRP A 9 18.78 -11.72 -4.92
N MET A 10 19.02 -11.91 -6.21
CA MET A 10 19.26 -13.20 -6.82
C MET A 10 20.77 -13.44 -6.99
N PRO A 11 21.22 -14.72 -7.06
CA PRO A 11 22.65 -15.04 -7.20
C PRO A 11 23.31 -14.49 -8.47
N ASP A 12 22.53 -14.18 -9.49
CA ASP A 12 22.96 -13.58 -10.75
C ASP A 12 23.07 -12.03 -10.70
N GLY A 13 22.76 -11.42 -9.55
CA GLY A 13 22.80 -9.98 -9.35
C GLY A 13 21.51 -9.25 -9.74
N ASN A 14 20.47 -9.95 -10.19
CA ASN A 14 19.17 -9.34 -10.42
C ASN A 14 18.36 -9.15 -9.12
N ILE A 15 17.35 -8.29 -9.17
CA ILE A 15 16.38 -8.11 -8.07
C ILE A 15 15.05 -8.73 -8.49
N GLU A 16 14.58 -9.70 -7.72
CA GLU A 16 13.22 -10.23 -7.82
C GLU A 16 12.27 -9.29 -7.07
N PHE A 17 11.25 -8.78 -7.77
CA PHE A 17 10.20 -7.95 -7.17
C PHE A 17 9.16 -8.84 -6.48
N LEU A 18 8.97 -8.64 -5.17
CA LEU A 18 8.10 -9.45 -4.33
C LEU A 18 6.79 -8.74 -3.95
N GLY A 19 6.58 -7.50 -4.40
CA GLY A 19 5.39 -6.70 -4.12
C GLY A 19 5.71 -5.44 -3.35
N ARG A 20 4.71 -4.90 -2.67
CA ARG A 20 4.85 -3.73 -1.80
C ARG A 20 4.80 -4.13 -0.33
N ILE A 21 5.54 -3.41 0.49
CA ILE A 21 5.46 -3.56 1.96
C ILE A 21 4.23 -2.84 2.55
N ASP A 22 3.60 -1.99 1.76
CA ASP A 22 2.42 -1.22 2.12
C ASP A 22 1.18 -1.70 1.33
N ASN A 23 0.02 -1.21 1.74
CA ASN A 23 -1.28 -1.60 1.16
C ASN A 23 -1.67 -0.75 -0.06
N GLN A 24 -0.70 -0.24 -0.81
CA GLN A 24 -0.98 0.64 -1.92
C GLN A 24 -1.49 -0.12 -3.14
N ILE A 25 -2.59 0.36 -3.72
CA ILE A 25 -3.26 -0.29 -4.85
C ILE A 25 -3.32 0.64 -6.07
N LYS A 26 -3.62 0.05 -7.24
CA LYS A 26 -3.90 0.80 -8.46
C LYS A 26 -5.38 0.67 -8.84
N ILE A 27 -6.07 1.80 -8.94
CA ILE A 27 -7.46 1.86 -9.42
C ILE A 27 -7.47 2.76 -10.65
N ARG A 28 -7.84 2.21 -11.82
CA ARG A 28 -7.92 2.96 -13.10
C ARG A 28 -6.63 3.74 -13.44
N GLY A 29 -5.46 3.19 -13.11
CA GLY A 29 -4.17 3.83 -13.34
C GLY A 29 -3.72 4.81 -12.24
N PHE A 30 -4.58 5.14 -11.28
CA PHE A 30 -4.24 5.97 -10.14
C PHE A 30 -3.66 5.12 -9.01
N ARG A 31 -2.61 5.65 -8.37
CA ARG A 31 -1.97 5.04 -7.20
C ARG A 31 -2.69 5.51 -5.95
N VAL A 32 -3.24 4.58 -5.18
CA VAL A 32 -4.14 4.86 -4.05
C VAL A 32 -3.59 4.22 -2.78
N GLU A 33 -3.46 5.02 -1.73
CA GLU A 33 -3.03 4.63 -0.38
C GLU A 33 -4.27 4.25 0.45
N ILE A 34 -4.61 2.96 0.57
CA ILE A 34 -5.86 2.58 1.26
C ILE A 34 -5.86 2.88 2.77
N GLY A 35 -4.67 2.96 3.39
CA GLY A 35 -4.53 3.36 4.78
C GLY A 35 -4.98 4.80 5.04
N GLU A 36 -4.78 5.69 4.07
CA GLU A 36 -5.26 7.07 4.15
C GLU A 36 -6.78 7.14 4.08
N ILE A 37 -7.41 6.32 3.23
CA ILE A 37 -8.87 6.22 3.14
C ILE A 37 -9.49 5.79 4.47
N GLY A 38 -8.92 4.75 5.11
CA GLY A 38 -9.40 4.28 6.42
C GLY A 38 -9.33 5.37 7.49
N ASN A 39 -8.20 6.08 7.57
CA ASN A 39 -8.05 7.20 8.50
C ASN A 39 -9.07 8.32 8.25
N GLN A 40 -9.38 8.59 6.99
CA GLN A 40 -10.34 9.63 6.63
C GLN A 40 -11.78 9.23 6.96
N LEU A 41 -12.12 7.94 6.83
CA LEU A 41 -13.42 7.41 7.27
C LEU A 41 -13.60 7.56 8.79
N LEU A 42 -12.55 7.31 9.57
CA LEU A 42 -12.60 7.45 11.04
C LEU A 42 -12.77 8.90 11.52
N GLN A 43 -12.58 9.90 10.66
CA GLN A 43 -12.85 11.31 10.99
C GLN A 43 -14.32 11.68 10.86
N LEU A 44 -15.16 10.82 10.27
CA LEU A 44 -16.59 11.07 10.12
C LEU A 44 -17.33 10.76 11.42
N GLU A 45 -18.19 11.69 11.84
CA GLU A 45 -18.97 11.52 13.06
C GLU A 45 -19.90 10.30 12.96
N GLY A 46 -19.87 9.45 13.99
CA GLY A 46 -20.64 8.21 14.04
C GLY A 46 -19.93 6.96 13.52
N ILE A 47 -18.77 7.08 12.87
CA ILE A 47 -17.94 5.93 12.47
C ILE A 47 -17.02 5.53 13.63
N LYS A 48 -17.15 4.29 14.11
CA LYS A 48 -16.32 3.74 15.19
C LYS A 48 -15.15 2.91 14.67
N GLU A 49 -15.35 2.19 13.57
CA GLU A 49 -14.37 1.30 12.96
C GLU A 49 -14.52 1.33 11.44
N ALA A 50 -13.41 1.21 10.72
CA ALA A 50 -13.37 1.17 9.26
C ALA A 50 -12.26 0.23 8.77
N ALA A 51 -12.54 -0.55 7.73
CA ALA A 51 -11.57 -1.40 7.04
C ALA A 51 -11.68 -1.19 5.53
N VAL A 52 -10.53 -1.05 4.86
CA VAL A 52 -10.41 -0.93 3.41
C VAL A 52 -9.52 -2.07 2.93
N ILE A 53 -10.02 -2.91 2.03
CA ILE A 53 -9.42 -4.18 1.57
C ILE A 53 -9.24 -4.14 0.05
#